data_AF-A0A1N7S146-F1
#
_entry.id   AF-A0A1N7S146-F1
#
_cell.length_a   1.000
_cell.length_b   1.000
_cell.length_c   1.000
_cell.angle_alpha   90.00
_cell.angle_beta   90.00
_cell.angle_gamma   90.00
#
_symmetry.space_group_name_H-M   'P 1'
#
loop_
_entity.id
_entity.type
_entity.pdbx_description
1 polymer ?
#
loop_
_entity_poly.entity_id
_entity_poly.type
_entity_poly.pdbx_seq_one_letter_code
_entity_poly.pdbx_strand_id
1 'polypeptide(L)'
;MWPRLKDVAGMEEVFVSRSSAVARILTARQALLKDSDDAHGLTAGEKEAQLERLDRLLFDVRAGRTQDFIMPTPNGEIRIFVTPD
;
A
#
# COMPACT_ATOMS: atom_id res chain seq x y z
N MET A 1 15.53 5.25 -32.04
CA MET A 1 14.29 4.45 -32.04
C MET A 1 14.21 3.76 -30.68
N TRP A 2 13.61 4.42 -29.67
CA TRP A 2 13.41 3.81 -28.36
C TRP A 2 12.14 2.94 -28.40
N PRO A 3 12.16 1.74 -27.81
CA PRO A 3 11.01 0.85 -27.86
C PRO A 3 9.89 1.45 -27.01
N ARG A 4 8.71 1.55 -27.61
CA ARG A 4 7.43 1.90 -26.96
C ARG A 4 7.25 1.03 -25.72
N LEU A 5 7.23 1.66 -24.55
CA LEU A 5 6.67 1.06 -23.34
C LEU A 5 5.27 0.59 -23.71
N LYS A 6 5.09 -0.73 -23.69
CA LYS A 6 3.76 -1.33 -23.75
C LYS A 6 2.98 -0.79 -22.58
N ASP A 7 1.80 -0.24 -22.87
CA ASP A 7 0.74 0.04 -21.92
C ASP A 7 0.66 -1.05 -20.86
N VAL A 8 1.16 -0.75 -19.66
CA VAL A 8 0.61 -1.34 -18.44
C VAL A 8 -0.62 -0.48 -18.18
N ALA A 9 -1.79 -0.97 -18.55
CA ALA A 9 -3.03 -0.25 -18.31
C ALA A 9 -3.14 0.13 -16.81
N GLY A 10 -3.17 1.43 -16.50
CA GLY A 10 -3.95 1.99 -15.40
C GLY A 10 -3.53 1.79 -13.94
N MET A 11 -2.24 1.65 -13.59
CA MET A 11 -1.82 1.71 -12.18
C MET A 11 -1.60 3.16 -11.74
N GLU A 12 -2.34 3.63 -10.73
CA GLU A 12 -2.21 5.00 -10.22
C GLU A 12 -0.88 5.14 -9.44
N GLU A 13 -0.11 6.17 -9.79
CA GLU A 13 1.14 6.53 -9.12
C GLU A 13 0.96 7.82 -8.33
N VAL A 14 1.37 7.83 -7.06
CA VAL A 14 1.21 8.98 -6.17
C VAL A 14 2.50 9.29 -5.40
N PHE A 15 2.83 10.57 -5.33
CA PHE A 15 3.95 11.10 -4.56
C PHE A 15 3.42 11.70 -3.27
N VAL A 16 3.97 11.31 -2.12
CA VAL A 16 3.53 11.81 -0.82
C VAL A 16 4.69 11.99 0.14
N SER A 17 4.50 12.88 1.10
CA SER A 17 5.39 13.04 2.25
C SER A 17 5.45 11.75 3.08
N ARG A 18 6.51 11.57 3.88
CA ARG A 18 6.67 10.37 4.73
C ARG A 18 5.54 10.26 5.74
N SER A 19 5.18 11.38 6.37
CA SER A 19 4.05 11.47 7.28
C SER A 19 2.73 11.03 6.63
N SER A 20 2.49 11.44 5.38
CA SER A 20 1.30 11.06 4.62
C SER A 20 1.30 9.58 4.22
N ALA A 21 2.46 9.02 3.83
CA ALA A 21 2.59 7.58 3.57
C ALA A 21 2.27 6.74 4.82
N VAL A 22 2.81 7.14 5.97
CA VAL A 22 2.55 6.50 7.27
C VAL A 22 1.06 6.54 7.61
N ALA A 23 0.40 7.69 7.45
CA ALA A 23 -1.02 7.82 7.69
C ALA A 23 -1.85 6.87 6.83
N ARG A 24 -1.53 6.76 5.52
CA ARG A 24 -2.23 5.83 4.60
C ARG A 24 -2.09 4.37 5.02
N ILE A 25 -0.88 3.94 5.39
CA ILE A 25 -0.65 2.55 5.85
C ILE A 25 -1.46 2.27 7.12
N LEU A 26 -1.50 3.20 8.07
CA LEU A 26 -2.32 3.07 9.28
C LEU A 26 -3.82 3.00 8.98
N THR A 27 -4.31 3.79 8.03
CA THR A 27 -5.70 3.73 7.58
C THR A 27 -6.04 2.38 6.96
N ALA A 28 -5.18 1.86 6.08
CA ALA A 28 -5.36 0.53 5.48
C ALA A 28 -5.40 -0.57 6.54
N ARG A 29 -4.51 -0.51 7.53
CA ARG A 29 -4.48 -1.44 8.67
C ARG A 29 -5.76 -1.37 9.50
N GLN A 30 -6.25 -0.17 9.80
CA GLN A 30 -7.49 0.01 10.54
C GLN A 30 -8.71 -0.49 9.77
N ALA A 31 -8.76 -0.27 8.45
CA ALA A 31 -9.82 -0.80 7.61
C ALA A 31 -9.85 -2.33 7.67
N LEU A 32 -8.69 -2.97 7.52
CA LEU A 32 -8.58 -4.42 7.60
C LEU A 32 -8.99 -4.97 8.97
N LEU A 33 -8.68 -4.28 10.08
CA LEU A 33 -9.12 -4.69 11.42
C LEU A 33 -10.62 -4.50 11.63
N LYS A 34 -11.22 -3.46 11.04
CA LYS A 34 -12.65 -3.15 11.17
C LYS A 34 -13.53 -4.05 10.31
N ASP A 35 -13.01 -4.56 9.21
CA ASP A 35 -13.75 -5.50 8.38
C ASP A 35 -14.05 -6.78 9.15
N SER A 36 -15.35 -7.05 9.26
CA SER A 36 -15.86 -8.38 9.63
C SER A 36 -15.64 -9.30 8.42
N ASP A 37 -15.39 -10.59 8.65
CA ASP A 37 -14.81 -11.58 7.72
C ASP A 37 -15.37 -11.63 6.27
N ASP A 38 -16.50 -11.00 5.96
CA ASP A 38 -17.20 -11.08 4.68
C ASP A 38 -16.96 -9.91 3.71
N ALA A 39 -16.36 -8.79 4.12
CA ALA A 39 -16.34 -7.56 3.29
C ALA A 39 -15.27 -7.55 2.18
N HIS A 40 -14.21 -8.36 2.31
CA HIS A 40 -13.12 -8.44 1.33
C HIS A 40 -12.87 -9.85 0.80
N GLY A 41 -13.67 -10.84 1.22
CA GLY A 41 -13.53 -12.23 0.79
C GLY A 41 -12.18 -12.88 1.17
N LEU A 42 -11.44 -12.27 2.10
CA LEU A 42 -10.19 -12.79 2.63
C LEU A 42 -10.50 -13.78 3.74
N THR A 43 -9.84 -14.93 3.70
CA THR A 43 -9.81 -15.85 4.84
C THR A 43 -9.08 -15.20 6.04
N ALA A 44 -9.34 -15.71 7.24
CA ALA A 44 -8.67 -15.23 8.46
C ALA A 44 -7.12 -15.25 8.33
N GLY A 45 -6.56 -16.29 7.71
CA GLY A 45 -5.11 -16.39 7.48
C GLY A 45 -4.58 -15.36 6.48
N GLU A 46 -5.32 -15.06 5.41
CA GLU A 46 -4.93 -14.03 4.45
C GLU A 46 -5.01 -12.63 5.07
N LYS A 47 -5.99 -12.41 5.94
CA LYS A 47 -6.12 -11.17 6.72
C LYS A 47 -4.94 -10.99 7.68
N GLU A 48 -4.55 -12.02 8.41
CA GLU A 48 -3.37 -11.99 9.28
C GLU A 48 -2.08 -11.71 8.49
N ALA A 49 -1.86 -12.41 7.38
CA ALA A 49 -0.71 -12.18 6.51
C ALA A 49 -0.69 -10.76 5.92
N GLN A 50 -1.86 -10.20 5.60
CA GLN A 50 -1.98 -8.82 5.12
C GLN A 50 -1.68 -7.79 6.22
N LEU A 51 -2.12 -8.03 7.45
CA LEU A 51 -1.76 -7.19 8.61
C LEU A 51 -0.26 -7.19 8.86
N GLU A 52 0.38 -8.35 8.83
CA GLU A 52 1.84 -8.47 9.02
C GLU A 52 2.61 -7.69 7.94
N ARG A 53 2.17 -7.79 6.68
CA ARG A 53 2.75 -7.00 5.57
C ARG A 53 2.64 -5.51 5.81
N LEU A 54 1.48 -5.02 6.25
CA LEU A 54 1.28 -3.61 6.57
C LEU A 54 2.13 -3.14 7.74
N ASP A 55 2.27 -3.96 8.79
CA ASP A 55 3.08 -3.63 9.97
C ASP A 55 4.58 -3.54 9.64
N ARG A 56 5.08 -4.45 8.79
CA ARG A 56 6.45 -4.38 8.30
C ARG A 56 6.68 -3.14 7.43
N LEU A 57 5.77 -2.88 6.49
CA LEU A 57 5.85 -1.71 5.61
C LEU A 57 5.82 -0.40 6.40
N LEU A 58 4.96 -0.31 7.42
CA LEU A 58 4.89 0.84 8.32
C LEU A 58 6.25 1.10 9.00
N PHE A 59 6.89 0.03 9.51
CA PHE A 59 8.19 0.13 10.16
C PHE A 59 9.29 0.59 9.18
N ASP A 60 9.29 0.06 7.95
CA ASP A 60 10.27 0.40 6.91
C ASP A 60 10.12 1.85 6.41
N VAL A 61 8.89 2.31 6.16
CA VAL A 61 8.62 3.69 5.72
C VAL A 61 8.94 4.70 6.82
N ARG A 62 8.57 4.43 8.07
CA ARG A 62 8.91 5.31 9.21
C ARG A 62 10.42 5.47 9.38
N ALA A 63 11.16 4.38 9.21
CA ALA A 63 12.62 4.38 9.29
C ALA A 63 13.29 4.96 8.04
N GLY A 64 12.54 5.29 6.99
CA GLY A 64 13.11 5.75 5.71
C GLY A 64 13.86 4.67 4.94
N ARG A 65 13.63 3.39 5.24
CA ARG A 65 14.24 2.25 4.53
C ARG A 65 13.54 1.92 3.22
N THR A 66 12.31 2.39 3.04
CA THR A 66 11.53 2.20 1.82
C THR A 66 10.89 3.52 1.42
N GLN A 67 10.99 3.82 0.12
CA GLN A 67 10.48 5.05 -0.48
C GLN A 67 9.65 4.79 -1.75
N ASP A 68 9.43 3.53 -2.09
CA ASP A 68 8.64 3.08 -3.24
C ASP A 68 7.99 1.75 -2.84
N PHE A 69 6.67 1.71 -2.86
CA PHE A 69 5.92 0.50 -2.52
C PHE A 69 4.52 0.52 -3.12
N ILE A 70 3.92 -0.66 -3.22
CA ILE A 70 2.55 -0.85 -3.71
C ILE A 70 1.61 -0.98 -2.52
N MET A 71 0.51 -0.24 -2.55
CA MET A 71 -0.57 -0.35 -1.57
C MET A 71 -1.83 -0.90 -2.26
N PRO A 72 -2.44 -1.96 -1.73
CA PRO A 72 -3.74 -2.41 -2.20
C PRO A 72 -4.81 -1.40 -1.75
N THR A 73 -5.74 -1.12 -2.64
CA THR A 73 -6.91 -0.26 -2.41
C THR A 73 -8.16 -1.00 -2.89
N PRO A 74 -9.37 -0.55 -2.48
CA PRO A 74 -10.61 -1.14 -2.99
C PRO A 74 -10.75 -1.09 -4.52
N ASN A 75 -10.06 -0.15 -5.18
CA ASN A 75 -10.15 0.06 -6.64
C ASN A 75 -8.98 -0.55 -7.43
N GLY A 76 -8.11 -1.34 -6.77
CA GLY A 76 -6.91 -1.91 -7.37
C GLY A 76 -5.65 -1.55 -6.57
N GLU A 77 -4.50 -1.53 -7.24
CA GLU A 77 -3.23 -1.22 -6.59
C GLU A 77 -2.77 0.20 -6.94
N ILE A 78 -2.22 0.90 -5.96
CA ILE A 78 -1.56 2.19 -6.17
C ILE A 78 -0.07 2.07 -5.84
N ARG A 79 0.78 2.69 -6.64
CA ARG A 79 2.21 2.81 -6.34
C ARG A 79 2.48 4.12 -5.61
N ILE A 80 3.10 4.03 -4.46
CA ILE A 80 3.40 5.18 -3.61
C ILE A 80 4.90 5.45 -3.62
N PHE A 81 5.25 6.68 -3.98
CA PHE A 81 6.59 7.23 -3.85
C PHE A 81 6.64 8.17 -2.65
N VAL A 82 7.57 7.92 -1.73
CA VAL A 82 7.77 8.73 -0.53
C VAL A 82 8.81 9.80 -0.80
N THR A 83 8.42 11.05 -0.63
CA THR A 83 9.32 12.20 -0.68
C THR A 83 9.78 12.59 0.72
N PRO A 84 10.97 13.20 0.87
CA PRO A 84 11.36 13.87 2.10
C PRO A 84 10.27 14.89 2.51
N ASP A 85 10.07 15.05 3.82
CA ASP A 85 9.17 16.08 4.38
C ASP A 85 9.79 17.48 4.23
#